data_AF-A0A0X3BN11-F1
#
_entry.id   AF-A0A0X3BN11-F1
#
_cell.length_a   1.000
_cell.length_b   1.000
_cell.length_c   1.000
_cell.angle_alpha   90.00
_cell.angle_beta   90.00
_cell.angle_gamma   90.00
#
_symmetry.space_group_name_H-M   'P 1'
#
loop_
_entity.id
_entity.type
_entity.pdbx_description
1 polymer ?
#
loop_
_entity_poly.entity_id
_entity_poly.type
_entity_poly.pdbx_seq_one_letter_code
_entity_poly.pdbx_strand_id
1 'polypeptide(L)'
;MELTLNEKRLLVALGPVGSADAATLADLMDTRREAVVQYANLAGERGLVDVEKHVSRRYTLTGEGRGYAGKGLPERQVLESFENEIPMRDLQAHPLAKIAIGWMRKKLGRHQERCRAEDRQRCSRT
;
A
#
# COMPACT_ATOMS: atom_id res chain seq x y z
N MET A 1 27.88 35.24 -8.24
CA MET A 1 27.28 33.92 -7.97
C MET A 1 27.66 33.01 -9.12
N GLU A 2 28.33 31.89 -8.86
CA GLU A 2 28.79 30.98 -9.92
C GLU A 2 27.83 29.79 -10.03
N LEU A 3 27.26 29.60 -11.21
CA LEU A 3 26.43 28.44 -11.54
C LEU A 3 27.36 27.28 -11.91
N THR A 4 27.13 26.11 -11.31
CA THR A 4 27.81 24.89 -11.71
C THR A 4 27.43 24.49 -13.14
N LEU A 5 28.25 23.65 -13.79
CA LEU A 5 27.94 23.16 -15.13
C LEU A 5 26.59 22.44 -15.19
N ASN A 6 26.23 21.68 -14.15
CA ASN A 6 25.01 20.90 -14.11
C ASN A 6 23.76 21.76 -13.92
N GLU A 7 23.84 22.81 -13.11
CA GLU A 7 22.74 23.79 -12.96
C GLU A 7 22.50 24.55 -14.27
N LYS A 8 23.57 24.94 -14.98
CA LYS A 8 23.43 25.56 -16.31
C LYS A 8 22.73 24.64 -17.29
N ARG A 9 23.16 23.37 -17.36
CA ARG A 9 22.54 22.37 -18.24
C ARG A 9 21.07 22.14 -17.87
N LEU A 10 20.75 22.08 -16.58
CA LEU A 10 19.38 21.92 -16.09
C LEU A 10 18.50 23.10 -16.50
N LEU A 11 18.95 24.34 -16.30
CA LEU A 11 18.20 25.54 -16.66
C LEU A 11 18.01 25.66 -18.19
N VAL A 12 19.03 25.31 -18.99
CA VAL A 12 18.94 25.28 -20.45
C VAL A 12 17.94 24.22 -20.92
N ALA A 13 17.93 23.04 -20.31
CA ALA A 13 16.97 21.99 -20.64
C ALA A 13 15.54 22.36 -20.23
N LEU A 14 15.38 23.05 -19.09
CA LEU A 14 14.08 23.48 -18.58
C LEU A 14 13.49 24.67 -19.36
N GLY A 15 14.33 25.61 -19.82
CA GLY A 15 13.92 26.81 -20.54
C GLY A 15 12.84 26.61 -21.64
N PRO A 16 13.01 25.67 -22.58
CA PRO A 16 12.03 25.44 -23.65
C PRO A 16 10.76 24.71 -23.20
N VAL A 17 10.82 23.89 -22.14
CA VAL A 17 9.68 23.06 -21.68
C VAL A 17 8.89 23.71 -20.53
N GLY A 18 9.48 24.67 -19.82
CA GLY A 18 8.89 25.39 -18.70
C GLY A 18 8.79 24.56 -17.43
N SER A 19 8.00 23.48 -17.45
CA SER A 19 7.85 22.52 -16.36
C SER A 19 7.92 21.10 -16.91
N ALA A 20 8.73 20.26 -16.28
CA ALA A 20 8.97 18.90 -16.73
C ALA A 20 9.30 17.98 -15.55
N ASP A 21 8.98 16.69 -15.68
CA ASP A 21 9.38 15.70 -14.69
C ASP A 21 10.86 15.32 -14.82
N ALA A 22 11.39 14.67 -13.79
CA ALA A 22 12.79 14.26 -13.75
C ALA A 22 13.16 13.26 -14.85
N ALA A 23 12.20 12.51 -15.41
CA ALA A 23 12.44 11.57 -16.50
C ALA A 23 12.67 12.31 -17.82
N THR A 24 11.77 13.24 -18.14
CA THR A 24 11.83 14.09 -19.33
C THR A 24 13.12 14.92 -19.34
N LEU A 25 13.48 15.52 -18.20
CA LEU A 25 14.73 16.27 -18.08
C LEU A 25 15.98 15.37 -18.17
N ALA A 26 15.90 14.12 -17.72
CA ALA A 26 17.00 13.16 -17.86
C ALA A 26 17.27 12.83 -19.33
N ASP A 27 16.21 12.64 -20.11
CA ASP A 27 16.30 12.39 -21.56
C ASP A 27 16.85 13.63 -22.30
N LEU A 28 16.39 14.83 -21.96
CA LEU A 28 16.88 16.08 -22.56
C LEU A 28 18.35 16.37 -22.22
N MET A 29 18.80 16.00 -21.02
CA MET A 29 20.15 16.25 -20.54
C MET A 29 21.13 15.12 -20.85
N ASP A 30 20.66 13.99 -21.39
CA ASP A 30 21.41 12.75 -21.59
C ASP A 30 22.13 12.31 -20.29
N THR A 31 21.35 12.15 -19.21
CA THR A 31 21.88 11.77 -17.90
C THR A 31 20.90 10.87 -17.14
N ARG A 32 21.30 10.42 -15.94
CA ARG A 32 20.45 9.59 -15.10
C ARG A 32 19.41 10.43 -14.35
N ARG A 33 18.20 9.89 -14.17
CA ARG A 33 17.11 10.54 -13.44
C ARG A 33 17.51 10.94 -12.03
N GLU A 34 18.29 10.11 -11.33
CA GLU A 34 18.77 10.38 -9.97
C GLU A 34 19.67 11.63 -9.94
N ALA A 35 20.48 11.82 -10.97
CA ALA A 35 21.33 13.00 -11.11
C ALA A 35 20.50 14.26 -11.33
N VAL A 36 19.46 14.20 -12.18
CA VAL A 36 18.54 15.32 -12.40
C VAL A 36 17.83 15.72 -11.11
N VAL A 37 17.34 14.76 -10.33
CA VAL A 37 16.71 15.04 -9.03
C VAL A 37 17.68 15.75 -8.09
N GLN A 38 18.95 15.29 -8.03
CA GLN A 38 19.97 15.95 -7.22
C GLN A 38 20.22 17.39 -7.69
N TYR A 39 20.36 17.62 -9.00
CA TYR A 39 20.60 18.95 -9.55
C TYR A 39 19.41 19.88 -9.33
N ALA A 40 18.18 19.38 -9.50
CA ALA A 40 16.95 20.13 -9.26
C ALA A 40 16.83 20.52 -7.78
N ASN A 41 17.13 19.62 -6.85
CA ASN A 41 17.12 19.95 -5.41
C ASN A 41 18.14 21.04 -5.07
N LEU A 42 19.38 20.92 -5.57
CA LEU A 42 20.42 21.94 -5.34
C LEU A 42 20.04 23.28 -5.96
N ALA A 43 19.51 23.27 -7.18
CA ALA A 43 19.04 24.47 -7.85
C ALA A 43 17.84 25.09 -7.10
N GLY A 44 16.95 24.26 -6.54
CA GLY A 44 15.81 24.69 -5.74
C GLY A 44 16.19 25.30 -4.40
N GLU A 45 17.14 24.69 -3.68
CA GLU A 45 17.72 25.25 -2.44
C GLU A 45 18.35 26.63 -2.67
N ARG A 46 18.87 26.87 -3.88
CA ARG A 46 19.43 28.15 -4.31
C ARG A 46 18.41 29.13 -4.90
N GLY A 47 17.13 28.74 -4.98
CA GLY A 47 16.04 29.56 -5.51
C GLY A 47 16.06 29.74 -7.04
N LEU A 48 16.69 28.83 -7.78
CA LEU A 48 16.80 28.88 -9.25
C LEU A 48 15.66 28.15 -9.95
N VAL A 49 15.04 27.16 -9.30
CA VAL A 49 13.93 26.37 -9.81
C VAL A 49 12.96 26.06 -8.66
N ASP A 50 11.71 25.76 -8.98
CA ASP A 50 10.77 25.19 -8.02
C ASP A 50 10.69 23.67 -8.19
N VAL A 51 10.64 22.92 -7.09
CA VAL A 51 10.67 21.46 -7.11
C VAL A 51 9.46 20.91 -6.37
N GLU A 52 8.49 20.42 -7.14
CA GLU A 52 7.30 19.78 -6.60
C GLU A 52 7.46 18.25 -6.56
N LYS A 53 7.17 17.64 -5.42
CA LYS A 53 7.18 16.18 -5.26
C LYS A 53 5.77 15.62 -5.37
N HIS A 54 5.49 14.92 -6.47
CA HIS A 54 4.25 14.15 -6.62
C HIS A 54 4.46 12.67 -6.24
N VAL A 55 3.62 12.15 -5.35
CA VAL A 55 3.59 10.73 -4.99
C VAL A 55 2.25 10.13 -5.41
N SER A 56 2.26 9.29 -6.46
CA SER A 56 1.10 8.50 -6.85
C SER A 56 1.16 7.11 -6.19
N ARG A 57 0.10 6.74 -5.47
CA ARG A 57 -0.03 5.41 -4.85
C ARG A 57 -1.03 4.59 -5.66
N ARG A 58 -0.60 3.42 -6.12
CA ARG A 58 -1.46 2.45 -6.80
C ARG A 58 -1.55 1.19 -5.95
N TYR A 59 -2.78 0.74 -5.69
CA TYR A 59 -3.03 -0.53 -5.02
C TYR A 59 -3.51 -1.54 -6.05
N THR A 60 -2.81 -2.67 -6.14
CA THR A 60 -3.16 -3.78 -7.03
C THR A 60 -3.29 -5.05 -6.23
N LEU A 61 -4.30 -5.87 -6.56
CA LEU A 61 -4.41 -7.21 -5.97
C LEU A 61 -3.18 -8.03 -6.32
N THR A 62 -2.60 -8.69 -5.31
CA THR A 62 -1.58 -9.71 -5.49
C THR A 62 -2.21 -10.97 -6.12
N GLY A 63 -1.40 -11.96 -6.50
CA GLY A 63 -1.91 -13.24 -7.00
C GLY A 63 -2.89 -13.90 -6.02
N GLU A 64 -2.54 -13.93 -4.73
CA GLU A 64 -3.41 -14.40 -3.65
C GLU A 64 -4.67 -13.52 -3.51
N GLY A 65 -4.51 -12.20 -3.56
CA GLY A 65 -5.62 -11.25 -3.45
C GLY A 65 -6.66 -11.45 -4.56
N ARG A 66 -6.22 -11.73 -5.79
CA ARG A 66 -7.13 -12.11 -6.89
C ARG A 66 -7.80 -13.46 -6.62
N GLY A 67 -7.06 -14.43 -6.10
CA GLY A 67 -7.60 -15.72 -5.69
C GLY A 67 -8.73 -15.59 -4.67
N TYR A 68 -8.54 -14.76 -3.64
CA TYR A 68 -9.56 -14.50 -2.62
C TYR A 68 -10.72 -13.63 -3.11
N ALA A 69 -10.47 -12.69 -4.03
CA ALA A 69 -11.54 -11.90 -4.64
C ALA A 69 -12.48 -12.80 -5.48
N GLY A 70 -11.95 -13.82 -6.15
CA GLY A 70 -12.75 -14.74 -6.97
C GLY A 70 -13.38 -15.89 -6.18
N LYS A 71 -12.61 -16.58 -5.33
CA LYS A 71 -13.04 -17.78 -4.59
C LYS A 71 -13.58 -17.48 -3.19
N GLY A 72 -13.62 -16.20 -2.79
CA GLY A 72 -13.95 -15.79 -1.43
C GLY A 72 -12.78 -15.89 -0.46
N LEU A 73 -12.95 -15.33 0.74
CA LEU A 73 -11.93 -15.35 1.78
C LEU A 73 -11.66 -16.77 2.30
N PRO A 74 -10.47 -17.05 2.85
CA PRO A 74 -10.13 -18.35 3.43
C PRO A 74 -11.14 -18.86 4.47
N GLU A 75 -11.65 -17.96 5.32
CA GLU A 75 -12.68 -18.28 6.32
C GLU A 75 -13.96 -18.81 5.66
N ARG A 76 -14.40 -18.16 4.59
CA ARG A 76 -15.60 -18.55 3.86
C ARG A 76 -15.41 -19.88 3.13
N GLN A 77 -14.27 -20.06 2.46
CA GLN A 77 -13.96 -21.31 1.77
C GLN A 77 -13.92 -22.51 2.72
N VAL A 78 -13.39 -22.32 3.93
CA VAL A 78 -13.36 -23.37 4.94
C VAL A 78 -14.75 -23.64 5.52
N LEU A 79 -15.56 -22.60 5.80
CA LEU A 79 -16.93 -22.79 6.27
C LEU A 79 -17.85 -23.46 5.24
N GLU A 80 -17.67 -23.17 3.94
CA GLU A 80 -18.43 -23.81 2.87
C GLU A 80 -17.93 -25.25 2.57
N SER A 81 -16.81 -25.68 3.17
CA SER A 81 -16.26 -27.03 2.95
C SER A 81 -16.90 -28.12 3.80
N PHE A 82 -17.72 -27.76 4.80
CA PHE A 82 -18.46 -28.67 5.66
C PHE A 82 -19.83 -28.09 5.98
N GLU A 83 -20.80 -28.94 6.32
CA GLU A 83 -22.18 -28.49 6.53
C GLU A 83 -22.37 -27.83 7.90
N ASN A 84 -22.42 -28.63 8.97
CA ASN A 84 -22.75 -28.16 10.31
C ASN A 84 -21.57 -28.34 11.27
N GLU A 85 -20.99 -29.53 11.31
CA GLU A 85 -19.88 -29.86 12.21
C GLU A 85 -18.82 -30.70 11.49
N ILE A 86 -17.55 -30.46 11.84
CA ILE A 86 -16.42 -31.22 11.33
C ILE A 86 -15.43 -31.45 12.48
N PRO A 87 -14.84 -32.66 12.61
CA PRO A 87 -13.79 -32.90 13.58
C PRO A 87 -12.60 -31.97 13.35
N MET A 88 -12.00 -31.46 14.43
CA MET A 88 -10.88 -30.52 14.36
C MET A 88 -9.69 -31.06 13.54
N ARG A 89 -9.48 -32.38 13.56
CA ARG A 89 -8.45 -33.06 12.78
C ARG A 89 -8.67 -32.92 11.27
N ASP A 90 -9.92 -33.05 10.83
CA ASP A 90 -10.27 -33.01 9.41
C ASP A 90 -10.36 -31.56 8.91
N LEU A 91 -10.78 -30.65 9.79
CA LEU A 91 -10.69 -29.21 9.54
C LEU A 91 -9.24 -28.77 9.32
N GLN A 92 -8.29 -29.26 10.15
CA GLN A 92 -6.87 -28.94 10.03
C GLN A 92 -6.21 -29.51 8.76
N ALA A 93 -6.82 -30.53 8.14
CA ALA A 93 -6.34 -31.08 6.87
C ALA A 93 -6.65 -30.18 5.66
N HIS A 94 -7.57 -29.21 5.79
CA HIS A 94 -7.88 -28.28 4.71
C HIS A 94 -6.68 -27.33 4.46
N PRO A 95 -6.24 -27.12 3.19
CA PRO A 95 -5.03 -26.32 2.89
C PRO A 95 -5.06 -24.90 3.46
N LEU A 96 -6.25 -24.32 3.59
CA LEU A 96 -6.47 -22.96 4.10
C LEU A 96 -6.79 -22.91 5.61
N ALA A 97 -6.84 -24.06 6.29
CA ALA A 97 -7.29 -24.17 7.68
C ALA A 97 -6.50 -23.31 8.64
N LYS A 98 -5.17 -23.29 8.53
CA LYS A 98 -4.30 -22.55 9.45
C LYS A 98 -4.59 -21.04 9.45
N ILE A 99 -4.81 -20.47 8.26
CA ILE A 99 -5.15 -19.05 8.10
C ILE A 99 -6.60 -18.83 8.52
N ALA A 100 -7.53 -19.63 8.00
CA ALA A 100 -8.96 -19.51 8.28
C ALA A 100 -9.30 -19.62 9.77
N ILE A 101 -8.75 -20.62 10.49
CA ILE A 101 -8.95 -20.83 11.94
C ILE A 101 -8.44 -19.63 12.74
N GLY A 102 -7.30 -19.05 12.34
CA GLY A 102 -6.78 -17.84 12.98
C GLY A 102 -7.74 -16.67 12.86
N TRP A 103 -8.32 -16.46 11.67
CA TRP A 103 -9.33 -15.41 11.44
C TRP A 103 -10.64 -15.69 12.15
N MET A 104 -11.13 -16.93 12.11
CA MET A 104 -12.34 -17.38 12.82
C MET A 104 -12.22 -17.11 14.32
N ARG A 105 -11.11 -17.52 14.95
CA ARG A 105 -10.85 -17.29 16.38
C ARG A 105 -10.82 -15.80 16.72
N LYS A 106 -10.19 -14.97 15.88
CA LYS A 106 -10.10 -13.52 16.09
C LYS A 106 -11.43 -12.78 15.87
N LYS A 107 -12.33 -13.35 15.07
CA LYS A 107 -13.68 -12.82 14.81
C LYS A 107 -14.68 -13.24 15.90
N LEU A 108 -14.62 -14.50 16.33
CA LEU A 108 -15.40 -15.06 17.43
C LEU A 108 -15.01 -14.45 18.79
N GLY A 109 -13.71 -14.23 19.04
CA GLY A 109 -13.24 -13.54 20.25
C GLY A 109 -13.82 -12.12 20.38
N ARG A 110 -13.90 -11.37 19.27
CA ARG A 110 -14.54 -10.05 19.23
C ARG A 110 -16.06 -10.08 19.34
N HIS A 111 -16.70 -11.22 19.04
CA HIS A 111 -18.14 -11.38 19.25
C HIS A 111 -18.47 -11.66 20.72
N GLN A 112 -17.65 -12.47 21.41
CA GLN A 112 -17.75 -12.69 22.86
C GLN A 112 -17.47 -11.44 23.69
N GLU A 113 -16.49 -10.63 23.28
CA GLU A 113 -16.20 -9.34 23.92
C GLU A 113 -17.32 -8.31 23.72
N ARG A 114 -17.97 -8.29 22.55
CA ARG A 114 -19.14 -7.43 22.31
C ARG A 114 -20.37 -7.87 23.10
N CYS A 115 -20.71 -9.17 23.12
CA CYS A 115 -21.82 -9.66 23.95
C CYS A 115 -21.58 -9.40 25.45
N ARG A 116 -20.34 -9.58 25.96
CA ARG A 116 -20.01 -9.26 27.37
C ARG A 116 -20.07 -7.76 27.68
N ALA A 117 -19.77 -6.90 26.71
CA ALA A 117 -19.88 -5.46 26.87
C ALA A 117 -21.35 -5.00 26.91
N GLU A 118 -22.21 -5.56 26.05
CA GLU A 118 -23.64 -5.27 26.00
C GLU A 118 -24.40 -5.79 27.22
N ASP A 119 -24.06 -6.99 27.74
CA ASP A 119 -24.67 -7.53 28.97
C ASP A 119 -24.28 -6.75 30.24
N ARG A 120 -23.07 -6.17 30.30
CA ARG A 120 -22.68 -5.28 31.42
C ARG A 120 -23.48 -3.97 31.44
N GLN A 121 -23.83 -3.43 30.28
CA GLN A 121 -24.62 -2.19 30.20
C GLN A 121 -26.11 -2.38 30.54
N ARG A 122 -26.64 -3.61 30.40
CA ARG A 122 -28.00 -3.93 30.85
C ARG A 122 -28.09 -4.21 32.35
N CYS A 123 -27.02 -4.68 33.00
CA CYS A 123 -27.01 -4.98 34.44
C CYS A 123 -26.72 -3.75 35.34
N SER A 124 -26.20 -2.65 34.80
CA SER A 124 -25.94 -1.40 35.56
C SER A 124 -27.09 -0.39 35.55
N ARG A 125 -28.29 -0.81 35.13
CA ARG A 125 -29.53 -0.03 35.21
C ARG A 125 -30.65 -0.88 35.82
N THR A 126 -30.46 -1.28 37.07
CA THR A 126 -31.51 -1.58 38.05
C THR A 126 -31.00 -1.16 39.41
#